data_AF-A0A1N7RT20-F1
#
_entry.id   AF-A0A1N7RT20-F1
#
_cell.length_a   1.000
_cell.length_b   1.000
_cell.length_c   1.000
_cell.angle_alpha   90.00
_cell.angle_beta   90.00
_cell.angle_gamma   90.00
#
_symmetry.space_group_name_H-M   'P 1'
#
loop_
_entity.id
_entity.type
_entity.pdbx_description
1 polymer ?
#
loop_
_entity_poly.entity_id
_entity_poly.type
_entity_poly.pdbx_seq_one_letter_code
_entity_poly.pdbx_strand_id
1 'polypeptide(L)'
;MVTNDGATSPQSDAWMTLPNDANPEADHAAVARTHSGESEPSASSAMPGRAKPVRTVKRSSAGPRRAVSRTASDNDIEENADDYGVSDQPPRKTTARRAPSRVPRAPASEFRIAEQPAFVLHSYPYRETSLIIDVLSRDHGRIALVAKGAKRPHSALRGVLQTFQPLSLAWSGKSEMRTLTGAEWVGGMLPLTGDALLCGFYVNELLVKFLAREDPHPQLFHHYVVTLTRLAHDEPPVQVLRSFERVLLRETGYAMSLNRTVTRKAVVPDGRYVFDPERGVREVSDDVPSNWPVISGQTLLDMEQDDYHRAQTVAQSKTLMRFLLNTYLGGTPLATRQILIDLQNL
;
A
#
# COMPACT_ATOMS: atom_id res chain seq x y z
N MET A 1 -26.60 11.72 -48.49
CA MET A 1 -27.60 11.27 -47.50
C MET A 1 -26.83 10.57 -46.40
N VAL A 2 -26.72 11.26 -45.27
CA VAL A 2 -26.01 10.84 -44.06
C VAL A 2 -27.10 10.53 -43.04
N THR A 3 -27.05 9.34 -42.45
CA THR A 3 -27.58 9.07 -41.11
C THR A 3 -26.76 7.93 -40.54
N ASN A 4 -25.86 8.22 -39.60
CA ASN A 4 -25.34 7.23 -38.68
C ASN A 4 -25.74 7.70 -37.29
N ASP A 5 -26.46 6.82 -36.60
CA ASP A 5 -27.12 7.06 -35.33
C ASP A 5 -26.10 7.30 -34.20
N GLY A 6 -26.48 8.21 -33.32
CA GLY A 6 -25.67 8.71 -32.23
C GLY A 6 -25.28 7.64 -31.23
N ALA A 7 -23.97 7.39 -31.14
CA ALA A 7 -23.36 6.82 -29.95
C ALA A 7 -23.36 7.89 -28.85
N THR A 8 -24.10 7.61 -27.79
CA THR A 8 -24.16 8.40 -26.57
C THR A 8 -22.79 8.38 -25.90
N SER A 9 -22.15 9.54 -25.78
CA SER A 9 -20.90 9.70 -25.01
C SER A 9 -21.11 9.24 -23.56
N PRO A 10 -20.21 8.44 -22.95
CA PRO A 10 -20.27 8.19 -21.52
C PRO A 10 -19.96 9.49 -20.78
N GLN A 11 -20.87 9.88 -19.89
CA GLN A 11 -20.71 10.99 -18.96
C GLN A 11 -19.41 10.83 -18.15
N SER A 12 -18.66 11.91 -18.05
CA SER A 12 -17.48 12.04 -17.20
C SER A 12 -17.87 11.93 -15.72
N ASP A 13 -17.79 10.73 -15.16
CA ASP A 13 -18.17 10.45 -13.77
C ASP A 13 -17.06 10.91 -12.79
N ALA A 14 -17.08 12.20 -12.47
CA ALA A 14 -17.09 12.83 -11.14
C ALA A 14 -16.57 12.12 -9.84
N TRP A 15 -15.81 11.03 -9.88
CA TRP A 15 -15.30 10.39 -8.65
C TRP A 15 -14.29 11.29 -7.90
N MET A 16 -13.64 12.23 -8.61
CA MET A 16 -12.77 13.26 -8.05
C MET A 16 -13.36 14.69 -7.99
N THR A 17 -14.58 14.95 -8.46
CA THR A 17 -15.11 16.34 -8.51
C THR A 17 -15.23 16.98 -7.12
N LEU A 18 -14.89 18.28 -7.10
CA LEU A 18 -14.81 19.18 -5.95
C LEU A 18 -15.99 20.17 -5.99
N PRO A 19 -16.70 20.41 -4.89
CA PRO A 19 -17.24 21.74 -4.62
C PRO A 19 -16.07 22.68 -4.30
N ASN A 20 -16.16 23.89 -4.88
CA ASN A 20 -15.24 25.02 -4.70
C ASN A 20 -14.80 25.16 -3.23
N ASP A 21 -13.49 25.30 -2.99
CA ASP A 21 -12.97 25.70 -1.68
C ASP A 21 -13.52 27.09 -1.37
N ALA A 22 -14.62 27.15 -0.62
CA ALA A 22 -15.13 28.40 -0.08
C ALA A 22 -14.08 28.92 0.90
N ASN A 23 -13.39 29.98 0.48
CA ASN A 23 -12.53 30.80 1.30
C ASN A 23 -13.23 31.17 2.63
N PRO A 24 -12.74 30.75 3.80
CA PRO A 24 -13.41 31.00 5.07
C PRO A 24 -13.28 32.46 5.55
N GLU A 25 -12.61 33.35 4.82
CA GLU A 25 -12.41 34.75 5.23
C GLU A 25 -13.46 35.76 4.71
N ALA A 26 -14.50 35.32 4.00
CA ALA A 26 -15.42 36.25 3.31
C ALA A 26 -16.81 36.45 3.94
N ASP A 27 -17.15 35.82 5.08
CA ASP A 27 -18.52 35.86 5.63
C ASP A 27 -18.63 36.37 7.08
N HIS A 28 -17.74 37.30 7.46
CA HIS A 28 -17.91 38.12 8.67
C HIS A 28 -18.53 39.48 8.33
N ALA A 29 -19.68 39.49 7.66
CA ALA A 29 -20.57 40.66 7.64
C ALA A 29 -22.00 40.24 7.27
N ALA A 30 -22.95 40.55 8.15
CA ALA A 30 -24.38 40.23 8.10
C ALA A 30 -24.69 38.79 8.58
N VAL A 31 -25.54 38.52 9.57
CA VAL A 31 -26.79 39.17 9.94
C VAL A 31 -27.01 38.99 11.45
N ALA A 32 -27.23 40.11 12.15
CA ALA A 32 -27.91 40.13 13.44
C ALA A 32 -29.41 40.32 13.20
N ARG A 33 -30.26 39.42 13.74
CA ARG A 33 -31.48 39.70 14.54
C ARG A 33 -32.49 38.54 14.54
N THR A 34 -32.99 38.25 15.77
CA THR A 34 -34.30 37.64 16.16
C THR A 34 -34.55 36.16 15.79
N HIS A 35 -35.12 35.27 16.60
CA HIS A 35 -35.93 35.37 17.82
C HIS A 35 -35.87 34.04 18.63
N SER A 36 -36.09 34.20 19.93
CA SER A 36 -36.43 33.26 21.01
C SER A 36 -37.55 32.25 20.75
N GLY A 37 -37.45 31.03 21.29
CA GLY A 37 -38.55 30.06 21.47
C GLY A 37 -38.12 28.80 22.23
N GLU A 38 -38.85 28.44 23.29
CA GLU A 38 -38.50 27.53 24.39
C GLU A 38 -38.84 26.02 24.18
N SER A 39 -38.04 25.17 24.85
CA SER A 39 -38.33 23.91 25.60
C SER A 39 -39.30 22.79 25.11
N GLU A 40 -38.72 21.60 24.81
CA GLU A 40 -38.84 20.24 25.42
C GLU A 40 -40.05 19.82 26.34
N PRO A 41 -40.23 18.53 26.75
CA PRO A 41 -39.69 17.21 26.31
C PRO A 41 -40.68 15.99 26.38
N SER A 42 -40.16 14.75 26.19
CA SER A 42 -40.47 13.46 26.92
C SER A 42 -40.76 12.24 26.01
N ALA A 43 -39.91 11.19 26.02
CA ALA A 43 -39.91 9.95 26.84
C ALA A 43 -40.58 8.76 26.10
N SER A 44 -40.30 7.46 26.26
CA SER A 44 -39.29 6.56 26.86
C SER A 44 -39.85 5.12 26.68
N SER A 45 -39.01 4.07 26.75
CA SER A 45 -39.30 2.64 27.08
C SER A 45 -38.83 1.66 25.99
N ALA A 46 -37.69 0.97 26.11
CA ALA A 46 -37.30 -0.13 27.02
C ALA A 46 -37.55 -1.56 26.46
N MET A 47 -36.42 -2.25 26.23
CA MET A 47 -36.11 -3.69 26.11
C MET A 47 -36.52 -4.48 27.39
N PRO A 48 -36.50 -5.84 27.50
CA PRO A 48 -35.36 -6.72 27.14
C PRO A 48 -35.61 -8.22 26.83
N GLY A 49 -34.55 -8.93 26.41
CA GLY A 49 -34.52 -10.40 26.39
C GLY A 49 -33.18 -10.99 25.94
N ARG A 50 -32.59 -11.87 26.76
CA ARG A 50 -31.17 -12.29 26.80
C ARG A 50 -31.07 -13.81 26.59
N ALA A 51 -30.11 -14.32 25.81
CA ALA A 51 -29.58 -15.68 25.98
C ALA A 51 -28.25 -15.94 25.21
N LYS A 52 -27.31 -16.56 25.91
CA LYS A 52 -26.09 -17.33 25.51
C LYS A 52 -25.99 -18.46 26.55
N PRO A 53 -25.07 -19.46 26.51
CA PRO A 53 -24.10 -19.91 25.46
C PRO A 53 -24.11 -21.45 25.26
N VAL A 54 -23.36 -22.01 24.30
CA VAL A 54 -22.70 -23.33 24.48
C VAL A 54 -21.37 -23.36 23.71
N ARG A 55 -20.35 -23.92 24.37
CA ARG A 55 -18.96 -24.12 23.93
C ARG A 55 -18.71 -25.63 23.98
N THR A 56 -18.19 -26.23 22.90
CA THR A 56 -17.78 -27.65 22.91
C THR A 56 -16.32 -27.76 22.48
N VAL A 57 -15.55 -28.42 23.35
CA VAL A 57 -14.13 -28.80 23.18
C VAL A 57 -14.08 -30.31 22.91
N LYS A 58 -13.33 -30.77 21.92
CA LYS A 58 -12.63 -32.09 21.88
C LYS A 58 -11.38 -31.92 21.00
N ARG A 59 -10.16 -31.99 21.54
CA ARG A 59 -9.33 -33.15 21.94
C ARG A 59 -8.83 -34.04 20.77
N SER A 60 -7.52 -33.91 20.54
CA SER A 60 -6.49 -34.95 20.43
C SER A 60 -6.66 -36.12 19.45
N SER A 61 -5.63 -36.36 18.61
CA SER A 61 -4.92 -37.64 18.61
C SER A 61 -3.52 -37.50 17.99
N ALA A 62 -2.60 -38.34 18.46
CA ALA A 62 -1.17 -38.29 18.23
C ALA A 62 -0.70 -39.61 17.60
N GLY A 63 0.30 -39.50 16.71
CA GLY A 63 1.30 -40.54 16.37
C GLY A 63 0.83 -41.76 15.55
N PRO A 64 1.75 -42.66 15.11
CA PRO A 64 3.18 -42.70 15.43
C PRO A 64 4.17 -42.99 14.27
N ARG A 65 5.44 -42.86 14.68
CA ARG A 65 6.78 -43.20 14.14
C ARG A 65 6.98 -44.51 13.36
N ARG A 66 8.03 -44.51 12.51
CA ARG A 66 9.14 -45.52 12.33
C ARG A 66 9.98 -45.08 11.10
N ALA A 67 11.27 -45.38 10.87
CA ALA A 67 12.39 -45.98 11.59
C ALA A 67 13.62 -45.92 10.65
N VAL A 68 14.82 -45.67 11.22
CA VAL A 68 16.12 -46.40 11.08
C VAL A 68 16.57 -46.82 9.65
N SER A 69 17.76 -46.49 9.12
CA SER A 69 19.08 -47.08 9.45
C SER A 69 20.18 -46.50 8.51
N ARG A 70 21.39 -46.10 9.00
CA ARG A 70 22.73 -46.77 8.90
C ARG A 70 23.27 -46.94 7.45
N THR A 71 24.53 -46.75 7.06
CA THR A 71 25.93 -46.79 7.61
C THR A 71 26.85 -46.33 6.45
N ALA A 72 27.88 -45.47 6.59
CA ALA A 72 29.27 -45.66 7.08
C ALA A 72 30.16 -46.66 6.30
N SER A 73 31.29 -46.17 5.74
CA SER A 73 32.63 -46.79 5.56
C SER A 73 33.45 -45.94 4.55
N ASP A 74 34.56 -45.29 4.93
CA ASP A 74 35.97 -45.78 4.97
C ASP A 74 36.61 -45.93 3.57
N ASN A 75 37.90 -45.69 3.27
CA ASN A 75 39.07 -45.02 3.85
C ASN A 75 40.23 -45.18 2.81
N ASP A 76 41.41 -44.58 3.08
CA ASP A 76 42.77 -44.92 2.60
C ASP A 76 43.21 -44.44 1.18
N ILE A 77 44.27 -43.63 0.95
CA ILE A 77 45.72 -43.53 1.37
C ILE A 77 46.67 -44.24 0.37
N GLU A 78 47.87 -43.63 0.22
CA GLU A 78 49.15 -44.04 -0.44
C GLU A 78 49.42 -43.44 -1.84
N GLU A 79 50.40 -42.56 -2.08
CA GLU A 79 51.86 -42.54 -1.83
C GLU A 79 52.66 -43.12 -3.01
N ASN A 80 53.48 -42.30 -3.69
CA ASN A 80 54.93 -42.52 -3.82
C ASN A 80 55.64 -41.49 -4.71
N ALA A 81 56.90 -41.27 -4.34
CA ALA A 81 57.87 -40.38 -4.91
C ALA A 81 58.86 -41.12 -5.84
N ASP A 82 59.58 -40.33 -6.65
CA ASP A 82 61.05 -40.33 -6.80
C ASP A 82 61.57 -40.22 -8.25
N ASP A 83 62.63 -39.41 -8.34
CA ASP A 83 63.88 -39.63 -9.10
C ASP A 83 64.29 -38.61 -10.20
N TYR A 84 65.61 -38.42 -10.24
CA TYR A 84 66.44 -37.30 -10.68
C TYR A 84 66.77 -37.25 -12.19
N GLY A 85 67.13 -36.05 -12.69
CA GLY A 85 67.77 -35.86 -14.01
C GLY A 85 68.24 -34.41 -14.27
N VAL A 86 69.45 -34.27 -14.83
CA VAL A 86 70.35 -33.10 -14.77
C VAL A 86 70.26 -32.15 -15.99
N SER A 87 70.69 -30.89 -15.75
CA SER A 87 71.16 -29.82 -16.68
C SER A 87 70.20 -29.22 -17.71
N ASP A 88 69.94 -27.91 -17.63
CA ASP A 88 70.59 -26.89 -18.49
C ASP A 88 70.06 -25.48 -18.13
N GLN A 89 70.90 -24.46 -18.09
CA GLN A 89 70.51 -23.08 -17.75
C GLN A 89 70.65 -22.17 -18.99
N PRO A 90 69.58 -21.46 -19.38
CA PRO A 90 69.76 -20.17 -20.06
C PRO A 90 68.79 -19.09 -19.49
N PRO A 91 68.90 -17.84 -19.95
CA PRO A 91 69.44 -16.70 -19.23
C PRO A 91 68.41 -15.92 -18.38
N ARG A 92 68.95 -15.01 -17.55
CA ARG A 92 68.26 -14.04 -16.68
C ARG A 92 66.92 -13.53 -17.23
N LYS A 93 65.82 -13.90 -16.55
CA LYS A 93 64.52 -13.24 -16.65
C LYS A 93 64.49 -11.99 -15.76
N THR A 94 64.05 -10.90 -16.37
CA THR A 94 63.67 -9.61 -15.79
C THR A 94 62.86 -9.77 -14.50
N THR A 95 63.16 -8.95 -13.49
CA THR A 95 62.41 -8.83 -12.24
C THR A 95 61.00 -8.35 -12.51
N ALA A 96 60.08 -9.29 -12.73
CA ALA A 96 58.65 -9.02 -12.75
C ALA A 96 58.23 -8.56 -11.35
N ARG A 97 57.88 -7.29 -11.24
CA ARG A 97 57.32 -6.66 -10.04
C ARG A 97 56.05 -7.41 -9.66
N ARG A 98 56.14 -8.20 -8.58
CA ARG A 98 55.04 -9.00 -8.03
C ARG A 98 53.89 -8.06 -7.66
N ALA A 99 52.80 -8.11 -8.42
CA ALA A 99 51.57 -7.41 -8.09
C ALA A 99 51.08 -7.93 -6.72
N PRO A 100 50.61 -7.06 -5.81
CA PRO A 100 50.11 -7.52 -4.52
C PRO A 100 48.92 -8.44 -4.77
N SER A 101 49.02 -9.67 -4.27
CA SER A 101 47.91 -10.62 -4.24
C SER A 101 46.72 -9.93 -3.56
N ARG A 102 45.63 -9.71 -4.30
CA ARG A 102 44.35 -9.31 -3.71
C ARG A 102 43.96 -10.41 -2.73
N VAL A 103 44.13 -10.13 -1.44
CA VAL A 103 43.55 -10.93 -0.37
C VAL A 103 42.06 -11.05 -0.70
N PRO A 104 41.48 -12.27 -0.76
CA PRO A 104 40.04 -12.41 -0.89
C PRO A 104 39.44 -11.72 0.33
N ARG A 105 38.74 -10.61 0.08
CA ARG A 105 38.00 -9.92 1.14
C ARG A 105 37.00 -10.95 1.66
N ALA A 106 37.16 -11.39 2.90
CA ALA A 106 36.18 -12.25 3.55
C ALA A 106 34.78 -11.67 3.30
N PRO A 107 33.76 -12.47 2.98
CA PRO A 107 32.46 -11.94 2.66
C PRO A 107 31.96 -11.21 3.91
N ALA A 108 32.01 -9.88 3.88
CA ALA A 108 31.27 -9.06 4.82
C ALA A 108 29.85 -9.61 4.74
N SER A 109 29.31 -10.13 5.84
CA SER A 109 27.99 -10.78 5.88
C SER A 109 26.99 -9.90 5.14
N GLU A 110 26.78 -10.20 3.85
CA GLU A 110 26.04 -9.34 2.94
C GLU A 110 24.60 -9.57 3.30
N PHE A 111 23.97 -8.57 3.92
CA PHE A 111 22.53 -8.60 4.07
C PHE A 111 21.95 -8.61 2.66
N ARG A 112 21.54 -9.80 2.22
CA ARG A 112 21.05 -10.08 0.89
C ARG A 112 19.67 -10.67 1.05
N ILE A 113 18.74 -10.07 0.35
CA ILE A 113 17.36 -10.48 0.30
C ILE A 113 17.10 -10.90 -1.15
N ALA A 114 16.42 -12.02 -1.32
CA ALA A 114 16.10 -12.60 -2.62
C ALA A 114 14.62 -12.92 -2.70
N GLU A 115 14.11 -13.01 -3.93
CA GLU A 115 12.76 -13.47 -4.26
C GLU A 115 11.62 -12.78 -3.47
N GLN A 116 11.69 -11.46 -3.33
CA GLN A 116 10.67 -10.72 -2.59
C GLN A 116 9.57 -10.20 -3.49
N PRO A 117 8.30 -10.58 -3.23
CA PRO A 117 7.17 -9.99 -3.92
C PRO A 117 7.08 -8.49 -3.64
N ALA A 118 7.08 -7.70 -4.70
CA ALA A 118 7.07 -6.25 -4.60
C ALA A 118 6.41 -5.58 -5.81
N PHE A 119 6.05 -4.32 -5.62
CA PHE A 119 5.61 -3.42 -6.68
C PHE A 119 6.44 -2.14 -6.66
N VAL A 120 6.76 -1.61 -7.84
CA VAL A 120 7.31 -0.26 -7.95
C VAL A 120 6.20 0.76 -7.68
N LEU A 121 6.39 1.61 -6.66
CA LEU A 121 5.50 2.71 -6.35
C LEU A 121 5.86 3.95 -7.18
N HIS A 122 7.15 4.25 -7.25
CA HIS A 122 7.68 5.41 -7.96
C HIS A 122 9.12 5.17 -8.42
N SER A 123 9.53 5.83 -9.50
CA SER A 123 10.89 5.73 -10.05
C SER A 123 11.41 7.10 -10.46
N TYR A 124 12.66 7.39 -10.15
CA TYR A 124 13.30 8.66 -10.51
C TYR A 124 14.71 8.45 -11.08
N PRO A 125 15.12 9.24 -12.10
CA PRO A 125 16.48 9.19 -12.62
C PRO A 125 17.53 9.42 -11.54
N TYR A 126 18.55 8.56 -11.49
CA TYR A 126 19.66 8.69 -10.55
C TYR A 126 21.00 8.49 -11.26
N ARG A 127 21.83 9.53 -11.31
CA ARG A 127 23.05 9.57 -12.12
C ARG A 127 22.75 9.31 -13.60
N GLU A 128 23.80 9.18 -14.39
CA GLU A 128 23.71 9.02 -15.84
C GLU A 128 22.95 7.74 -16.23
N THR A 129 23.27 6.59 -15.61
CA THR A 129 22.78 5.28 -16.06
C THR A 129 21.87 4.56 -15.07
N SER A 130 21.58 5.11 -13.90
CA SER A 130 20.84 4.40 -12.84
C SER A 130 19.47 5.02 -12.57
N LEU A 131 18.62 4.26 -11.88
CA LEU A 131 17.36 4.76 -11.31
C LEU A 131 17.41 4.54 -9.80
N ILE A 132 16.70 5.38 -9.05
CA ILE A 132 16.22 4.96 -7.75
C ILE A 132 14.74 4.64 -7.89
N ILE A 133 14.32 3.54 -7.27
CA ILE A 133 12.93 3.10 -7.21
C ILE A 133 12.49 3.04 -5.75
N ASP A 134 11.31 3.55 -5.48
CA ASP A 134 10.59 3.32 -4.23
C ASP A 134 9.66 2.13 -4.48
N VAL A 135 9.76 1.09 -3.65
CA VAL A 135 9.00 -0.15 -3.84
C VAL A 135 8.27 -0.53 -2.57
N LEU A 136 7.07 -1.07 -2.73
CA LEU A 136 6.34 -1.74 -1.66
C LEU A 136 6.70 -3.22 -1.73
N SER A 137 7.43 -3.72 -0.74
CA SER A 137 7.71 -5.13 -0.53
C SER A 137 6.73 -5.72 0.48
N ARG A 138 6.27 -6.95 0.23
CA ARG A 138 5.34 -7.65 1.15
C ARG A 138 5.94 -7.81 2.54
N ASP A 139 7.18 -8.28 2.62
CA ASP A 139 7.80 -8.74 3.88
C ASP A 139 8.77 -7.70 4.45
N HIS A 140 9.08 -6.64 3.70
CA HIS A 140 10.03 -5.60 4.10
C HIS A 140 9.46 -4.17 4.06
N GLY A 141 8.17 -4.02 3.78
CA GLY A 141 7.51 -2.72 3.72
C GLY A 141 8.02 -1.84 2.57
N ARG A 142 7.94 -0.52 2.76
CA ARG A 142 8.41 0.44 1.76
C ARG A 142 9.93 0.60 1.81
N ILE A 143 10.62 0.37 0.71
CA ILE A 143 12.09 0.42 0.62
C ILE A 143 12.57 1.16 -0.62
N ALA A 144 13.69 1.89 -0.48
CA ALA A 144 14.34 2.58 -1.60
C ALA A 144 15.51 1.74 -2.16
N LEU A 145 15.48 1.45 -3.46
CA LEU A 145 16.49 0.65 -4.15
C LEU A 145 17.16 1.43 -5.28
N VAL A 146 18.48 1.31 -5.40
CA VAL A 146 19.25 1.80 -6.56
C VAL A 146 19.34 0.71 -7.60
N ALA A 147 18.73 0.94 -8.75
CA ALA A 147 18.82 0.09 -9.94
C ALA A 147 19.97 0.58 -10.84
N LYS A 148 21.17 0.03 -10.62
CA LYS A 148 22.38 0.42 -11.35
C LYS A 148 22.28 0.00 -12.81
N GLY A 149 22.56 0.92 -13.73
CA GLY A 149 22.53 0.62 -15.17
C GLY A 149 21.14 0.41 -15.77
N ALA A 150 20.06 0.65 -15.01
CA ALA A 150 18.68 0.47 -15.48
C ALA A 150 18.30 1.35 -16.67
N LYS A 151 19.00 2.48 -16.89
CA LYS A 151 18.74 3.38 -18.03
C LYS A 151 19.46 2.98 -19.32
N ARG A 152 20.37 1.99 -19.28
CA ARG A 152 21.15 1.58 -20.47
C ARG A 152 20.22 0.97 -21.53
N PRO A 153 20.47 1.20 -22.84
CA PRO A 153 19.59 0.73 -23.92
C PRO A 153 19.27 -0.78 -23.88
N HIS A 154 20.24 -1.61 -23.51
CA HIS A 154 20.10 -3.07 -23.45
C HIS A 154 19.98 -3.61 -22.01
N SER A 155 19.56 -2.77 -21.06
CA SER A 155 19.39 -3.20 -19.68
C SER A 155 18.14 -4.07 -19.52
N ALA A 156 18.30 -5.29 -18.99
CA ALA A 156 17.17 -6.15 -18.63
C ALA A 156 16.22 -5.47 -17.62
N LEU A 157 16.74 -4.58 -16.77
CA LEU A 157 15.95 -3.85 -15.78
C LEU A 157 15.04 -2.77 -16.39
N ARG A 158 15.34 -2.27 -17.60
CA ARG A 158 14.63 -1.11 -18.18
C ARG A 158 13.15 -1.41 -18.46
N GLY A 159 12.85 -2.63 -18.90
CA GLY A 159 11.47 -3.06 -19.19
C GLY A 159 10.73 -3.62 -17.98
N VAL A 160 11.45 -4.10 -16.97
CA VAL A 160 10.87 -4.81 -15.81
C VAL A 160 10.39 -3.84 -14.72
N LEU A 161 11.09 -2.72 -14.50
CA LEU A 161 10.81 -1.79 -13.40
C LEU A 161 9.64 -0.83 -13.69
N GLN A 162 8.51 -1.38 -14.15
CA GLN A 162 7.26 -0.65 -14.40
C GLN A 162 6.39 -0.60 -13.14
N THR A 163 5.65 0.50 -12.96
CA THR A 163 4.63 0.61 -11.91
C THR A 163 3.46 -0.34 -12.19
N PHE A 164 2.76 -0.75 -11.12
CA PHE A 164 1.58 -1.63 -11.18
C PHE A 164 1.83 -3.05 -11.70
N GLN A 165 3.09 -3.44 -11.89
CA GLN A 165 3.45 -4.81 -12.27
C GLN A 165 3.97 -5.59 -11.05
N PRO A 166 3.52 -6.85 -10.84
CA PRO A 166 4.04 -7.69 -9.78
C PRO A 166 5.47 -8.14 -10.12
N LEU A 167 6.39 -7.91 -9.20
CA LEU A 167 7.82 -8.23 -9.35
C LEU A 167 8.30 -9.17 -8.24
N SER A 168 9.25 -10.03 -8.60
CA SER A 168 10.14 -10.70 -7.66
C SER A 168 11.45 -9.91 -7.62
N LEU A 169 11.76 -9.28 -6.48
CA LEU A 169 12.94 -8.42 -6.33
C LEU A 169 13.98 -9.05 -5.42
N ALA A 170 15.24 -8.85 -5.77
CA ALA A 170 16.39 -9.18 -4.95
C ALA A 170 17.27 -7.94 -4.74
N TRP A 171 17.79 -7.74 -3.54
CA TRP A 171 18.67 -6.62 -3.22
C TRP A 171 19.69 -6.96 -2.15
N SER A 172 20.72 -6.11 -2.04
CA SER A 172 21.74 -6.21 -1.02
C SER A 172 22.07 -4.87 -0.36
N GLY A 173 22.58 -4.94 0.86
CA GLY A 173 23.02 -3.80 1.66
C GLY A 173 22.13 -3.54 2.89
N LYS A 174 22.70 -2.89 3.90
CA LYS A 174 22.05 -2.53 5.18
C LYS A 174 21.74 -1.03 5.30
N SER A 175 22.05 -0.23 4.29
CA SER A 175 21.74 1.19 4.25
C SER A 175 20.27 1.44 3.92
N GLU A 176 19.78 2.62 4.30
CA GLU A 176 18.46 3.18 3.92
C GLU A 176 18.18 3.11 2.40
N MET A 177 19.25 3.17 1.61
CA MET A 177 19.21 3.00 0.17
C MET A 177 19.99 1.74 -0.20
N ARG A 178 19.31 0.70 -0.65
CA ARG A 178 19.90 -0.61 -0.96
C ARG A 178 20.20 -0.74 -2.45
N THR A 179 21.05 -1.69 -2.83
CA THR A 179 21.34 -1.94 -4.25
C THR A 179 20.44 -3.05 -4.77
N LEU A 180 19.66 -2.77 -5.82
CA LEU A 180 18.91 -3.79 -6.53
C LEU A 180 19.89 -4.75 -7.22
N THR A 181 19.74 -6.05 -6.97
CA THR A 181 20.60 -7.11 -7.53
C THR A 181 19.86 -8.03 -8.49
N GLY A 182 18.53 -8.09 -8.43
CA GLY A 182 17.69 -8.86 -9.35
C GLY A 182 16.27 -8.32 -9.38
N ALA A 183 15.62 -8.41 -10.54
CA ALA A 183 14.22 -8.07 -10.72
C ALA A 183 13.64 -8.96 -11.81
N GLU A 184 12.58 -9.69 -11.48
CA GLU A 184 11.86 -10.55 -12.40
C GLU A 184 10.38 -10.16 -12.42
N TRP A 185 9.79 -10.14 -13.61
CA TRP A 185 8.36 -9.93 -13.75
C TRP A 185 7.63 -11.24 -13.48
N VAL A 186 6.71 -11.22 -12.52
CA VAL A 186 5.93 -12.42 -12.14
C VAL A 186 4.77 -12.65 -13.12
N GLY A 187 4.25 -11.58 -13.73
CA GLY A 187 3.08 -11.64 -14.61
C GLY A 187 1.76 -11.83 -13.87
N GLY A 188 0.69 -12.06 -14.64
CA GLY A 188 -0.65 -12.39 -14.10
C GLY A 188 -1.53 -11.20 -13.72
N MET A 189 -1.12 -9.96 -13.99
CA MET A 189 -1.94 -8.77 -13.77
C MET A 189 -2.18 -8.02 -15.09
N LEU A 190 -3.43 -7.65 -15.36
CA LEU A 190 -3.79 -6.83 -16.52
C LEU A 190 -3.28 -5.38 -16.29
N PRO A 191 -2.71 -4.71 -17.30
CA PRO A 191 -2.27 -3.33 -17.16
C PRO A 191 -3.44 -2.39 -16.87
N LEU A 192 -3.20 -1.38 -16.02
CA LEU A 192 -4.15 -0.29 -15.82
C LEU A 192 -4.14 0.66 -17.01
N THR A 193 -5.33 1.10 -17.43
CA THR A 193 -5.53 2.03 -18.54
C THR A 193 -6.56 3.09 -18.19
N GLY A 194 -6.55 4.24 -18.90
CA GLY A 194 -7.54 5.30 -18.72
C GLY A 194 -7.63 5.79 -17.27
N ASP A 195 -8.85 5.95 -16.76
CA ASP A 195 -9.11 6.43 -15.39
C ASP A 195 -8.54 5.50 -14.31
N ALA A 196 -8.53 4.19 -14.56
CA ALA A 196 -7.96 3.21 -13.64
C ALA A 196 -6.46 3.43 -13.42
N LEU A 197 -5.73 3.91 -14.44
CA LEU A 197 -4.31 4.26 -14.31
C LEU A 197 -4.10 5.43 -13.35
N LEU A 198 -4.94 6.47 -13.43
CA LEU A 198 -4.90 7.60 -12.51
C LEU A 198 -5.28 7.17 -11.08
N CYS A 199 -6.26 6.28 -10.94
CA CYS A 199 -6.62 5.67 -9.65
C CYS A 199 -5.43 4.90 -9.05
N GLY A 200 -4.69 4.12 -9.87
CA GLY A 200 -3.49 3.42 -9.44
C GLY A 200 -2.43 4.37 -8.91
N PHE A 201 -2.18 5.49 -9.59
CA PHE A 201 -1.21 6.49 -9.11
C PHE A 201 -1.66 7.14 -7.80
N TYR A 202 -2.96 7.41 -7.64
CA TYR A 202 -3.51 7.91 -6.38
C TYR A 202 -3.25 6.94 -5.22
N VAL A 203 -3.50 5.65 -5.43
CA VAL A 203 -3.22 4.58 -4.45
C VAL A 203 -1.72 4.52 -4.11
N ASN A 204 -0.83 4.60 -5.12
CA ASN A 204 0.62 4.65 -4.89
C ASN A 204 1.05 5.86 -4.07
N GLU A 205 0.49 7.04 -4.38
CA GLU A 205 0.80 8.26 -3.63
C GLU A 205 0.38 8.15 -2.17
N LEU A 206 -0.81 7.60 -1.90
CA LEU A 206 -1.25 7.34 -0.54
C LEU A 206 -0.27 6.41 0.20
N LEU A 207 0.17 5.32 -0.41
CA LEU A 207 1.18 4.43 0.19
C LEU A 207 2.48 5.17 0.52
N VAL A 208 2.96 6.03 -0.38
CA VAL A 208 4.18 6.82 -0.17
C VAL A 208 4.04 7.83 0.98
N LYS A 209 2.83 8.36 1.20
CA LYS A 209 2.55 9.37 2.23
C LYS A 209 2.27 8.75 3.60
N PHE A 210 1.56 7.61 3.65
CA PHE A 210 1.08 7.01 4.89
C PHE A 210 1.99 5.91 5.45
N LEU A 211 2.83 5.26 4.62
CA LEU A 211 3.71 4.20 5.10
C LEU A 211 5.06 4.72 5.58
N ALA A 212 5.46 4.30 6.78
CA ALA A 212 6.85 4.40 7.21
C ALA A 212 7.75 3.55 6.32
N ARG A 213 9.05 3.89 6.26
CA ARG A 213 10.04 3.07 5.56
C ARG A 213 10.37 1.85 6.40
N GLU A 214 10.61 0.73 5.72
CA GLU A 214 11.00 -0.53 6.33
C GLU A 214 10.01 -1.10 7.37
N ASP A 215 8.74 -0.67 7.29
CA ASP A 215 7.65 -1.16 8.14
C ASP A 215 6.71 -2.06 7.31
N PRO A 216 6.73 -3.40 7.49
CA PRO A 216 5.94 -4.32 6.68
C PRO A 216 4.45 -4.32 7.06
N HIS A 217 3.59 -4.15 6.05
CA HIS A 217 2.13 -4.35 6.18
C HIS A 217 1.65 -5.42 5.19
N PRO A 218 1.81 -6.73 5.48
CA PRO A 218 1.47 -7.80 4.54
C PRO A 218 -0.01 -7.85 4.14
N GLN A 219 -0.93 -7.50 5.05
CA GLN A 219 -2.36 -7.43 4.75
C GLN A 219 -2.67 -6.28 3.77
N LEU A 220 -2.09 -5.10 4.01
CA LEU A 220 -2.22 -3.96 3.10
C LEU A 220 -1.58 -4.26 1.74
N PHE A 221 -0.45 -4.97 1.70
CA PHE A 221 0.15 -5.44 0.45
C PHE A 221 -0.81 -6.32 -0.33
N HIS A 222 -1.44 -7.30 0.33
CA HIS A 222 -2.44 -8.15 -0.31
C HIS A 222 -3.64 -7.33 -0.81
N HIS A 223 -4.13 -6.39 0.00
CA HIS A 223 -5.24 -5.52 -0.38
C HIS A 223 -4.89 -4.60 -1.56
N TYR A 224 -3.65 -4.11 -1.63
CA TYR A 224 -3.14 -3.35 -2.77
C TYR A 224 -3.18 -4.18 -4.06
N VAL A 225 -2.79 -5.46 -4.02
CA VAL A 225 -2.93 -6.37 -5.17
C VAL A 225 -4.39 -6.49 -5.60
N VAL A 226 -5.30 -6.73 -4.64
CA VAL A 226 -6.76 -6.79 -4.91
C VAL A 226 -7.25 -5.48 -5.53
N THR A 227 -6.86 -4.33 -5.00
CA THR A 227 -7.21 -3.00 -5.53
C THR A 227 -6.77 -2.85 -6.98
N LEU A 228 -5.52 -3.18 -7.31
CA LEU A 228 -5.04 -3.12 -8.70
C LEU A 228 -5.82 -4.07 -9.61
N THR A 229 -6.09 -5.30 -9.17
CA THR A 229 -6.87 -6.26 -9.94
C THR A 229 -8.28 -5.76 -10.22
N ARG A 230 -8.98 -5.22 -9.22
CA ARG A 230 -10.33 -4.68 -9.36
C ARG A 230 -10.37 -3.49 -10.32
N LEU A 231 -9.42 -2.56 -10.19
CA LEU A 231 -9.27 -1.43 -11.12
C LEU A 231 -9.00 -1.89 -12.55
N ALA A 232 -8.19 -2.93 -12.73
CA ALA A 232 -7.89 -3.46 -14.06
C ALA A 232 -9.09 -4.16 -14.71
N HIS A 233 -10.06 -4.65 -13.93
CA HIS A 233 -11.28 -5.29 -14.43
C HIS A 233 -12.48 -4.34 -14.46
N ASP A 234 -12.22 -3.03 -14.55
CA ASP A 234 -13.23 -1.98 -14.70
C ASP A 234 -14.30 -1.97 -13.58
N GLU A 235 -13.96 -2.44 -12.38
CA GLU A 235 -14.84 -2.24 -11.23
C GLU A 235 -14.97 -0.74 -10.90
N PRO A 236 -16.13 -0.28 -10.40
CA PRO A 236 -16.37 1.14 -10.14
C PRO A 236 -15.28 1.76 -9.25
N PRO A 237 -14.46 2.70 -9.76
CA PRO A 237 -13.31 3.22 -9.02
C PRO A 237 -13.68 3.80 -7.66
N VAL A 238 -14.87 4.42 -7.56
CA VAL A 238 -15.35 4.98 -6.30
C VAL A 238 -15.39 3.93 -5.19
N GLN A 239 -15.86 2.72 -5.46
CA GLN A 239 -15.95 1.64 -4.46
C GLN A 239 -14.56 1.08 -4.15
N VAL A 240 -13.77 0.83 -5.20
CA VAL A 240 -12.42 0.26 -5.08
C VAL A 240 -11.50 1.16 -4.26
N LEU A 241 -11.55 2.47 -4.49
CA LEU A 241 -10.75 3.45 -3.75
C LEU A 241 -11.19 3.60 -2.29
N ARG A 242 -12.50 3.62 -2.01
CA ARG A 242 -12.98 3.69 -0.62
C ARG A 242 -12.59 2.45 0.19
N SER A 243 -12.68 1.27 -0.42
CA SER A 243 -12.22 0.02 0.17
C SER A 243 -10.73 0.10 0.51
N PHE A 244 -9.90 0.54 -0.45
CA PHE A 244 -8.46 0.69 -0.23
C PHE A 244 -8.12 1.69 0.89
N GLU A 245 -8.69 2.89 0.85
CA GLU A 245 -8.41 3.95 1.84
C GLU A 245 -8.78 3.55 3.26
N ARG A 246 -9.91 2.86 3.43
CA ARG A 246 -10.33 2.34 4.72
C ARG A 246 -9.33 1.33 5.27
N VAL A 247 -8.87 0.40 4.43
CA VAL A 247 -7.87 -0.61 4.83
C VAL A 247 -6.53 0.06 5.10
N LEU A 248 -6.09 1.00 4.27
CA LEU A 248 -4.87 1.79 4.48
C LEU A 248 -4.88 2.45 5.85
N LEU A 249 -5.91 3.26 6.15
CA LEU A 249 -5.99 3.98 7.42
C LEU A 249 -6.07 3.03 8.63
N ARG A 250 -6.69 1.86 8.48
CA ARG A 250 -6.73 0.85 9.54
C ARG A 250 -5.37 0.21 9.79
N GLU A 251 -4.71 -0.27 8.73
CA GLU A 251 -3.44 -0.99 8.83
C GLU A 251 -2.29 -0.07 9.27
N THR A 252 -2.40 1.23 9.02
CA THR A 252 -1.45 2.26 9.48
C THR A 252 -1.80 2.85 10.85
N GLY A 253 -2.90 2.40 11.47
CA GLY A 253 -3.29 2.81 12.81
C GLY A 253 -3.98 4.16 12.92
N TYR A 254 -4.27 4.84 11.80
CA TYR A 254 -5.00 6.10 11.78
C TYR A 254 -6.50 5.94 12.01
N ALA A 255 -7.11 4.83 11.61
CA ALA A 255 -8.55 4.60 11.76
C ALA A 255 -8.87 3.32 12.54
N MET A 256 -9.73 3.48 13.55
CA MET A 256 -10.33 2.37 14.29
C MET A 256 -11.55 1.79 13.55
N SER A 257 -12.11 0.71 14.09
CA SER A 257 -13.34 0.10 13.56
C SER A 257 -14.50 1.10 13.52
N LEU A 258 -15.27 1.07 12.44
CA LEU A 258 -16.39 1.98 12.18
C LEU A 258 -17.70 1.50 12.83
N ASN A 259 -17.75 0.28 13.37
CA ASN A 259 -18.97 -0.31 13.93
C ASN A 259 -19.19 -0.03 15.42
N ARG A 260 -18.28 0.71 16.07
CA ARG A 260 -18.36 1.06 17.48
C ARG A 260 -17.96 2.50 17.71
N THR A 261 -18.64 3.14 18.64
CA THR A 261 -18.33 4.50 19.06
C THR A 261 -17.13 4.51 20.03
N VAL A 262 -16.60 5.70 20.32
CA VAL A 262 -15.55 5.93 21.33
C VAL A 262 -15.94 5.44 22.73
N THR A 263 -17.25 5.39 23.02
CA THR A 263 -17.80 4.86 24.29
C THR A 263 -18.07 3.35 24.22
N ARG A 264 -17.58 2.68 23.17
CA ARG A 264 -17.72 1.23 22.88
C ARG A 264 -19.15 0.76 22.60
N LYS A 265 -20.12 1.67 22.46
CA LYS A 265 -21.47 1.34 22.00
C LYS A 265 -21.42 0.89 20.54
N ALA A 266 -22.29 -0.04 20.16
CA ALA A 266 -22.43 -0.41 18.76
C ALA A 266 -23.03 0.77 17.98
N VAL A 267 -22.54 0.99 16.76
CA VAL A 267 -23.18 1.90 15.80
C VAL A 267 -24.53 1.31 15.39
N VAL A 268 -25.56 2.15 15.39
CA VAL A 268 -26.92 1.76 14.98
C VAL A 268 -27.23 2.37 13.60
N PRO A 269 -27.91 1.65 12.70
CA PRO A 269 -28.17 2.10 11.32
C PRO A 269 -28.74 3.52 11.20
N ASP A 270 -29.80 3.81 11.98
CA ASP A 270 -30.52 5.08 11.93
C ASP A 270 -29.83 6.21 12.73
N GLY A 271 -28.69 5.91 13.36
CA GLY A 271 -27.92 6.88 14.12
C GLY A 271 -27.17 7.87 13.23
N ARG A 272 -26.80 9.01 13.82
CA ARG A 272 -25.98 10.04 13.17
C ARG A 272 -24.67 10.18 13.94
N TYR A 273 -23.58 10.14 13.18
CA TYR A 273 -22.23 10.07 13.73
C TYR A 273 -21.29 11.06 13.05
N VAL A 274 -20.21 11.37 13.73
CA VAL A 274 -19.02 12.01 13.16
C VAL A 274 -17.82 11.10 13.43
N PHE A 275 -16.73 11.33 12.74
CA PHE A 275 -15.47 10.64 13.02
C PHE A 275 -14.47 11.64 13.58
N ASP A 276 -14.07 11.43 14.83
CA ASP A 276 -12.99 12.14 15.47
C ASP A 276 -11.66 11.53 15.02
N PRO A 277 -10.77 12.29 14.33
CA PRO A 277 -9.52 11.74 13.81
C PRO A 277 -8.60 11.12 14.86
N GLU A 278 -8.72 11.52 16.13
CA GLU A 278 -7.90 10.98 17.22
C GLU A 278 -8.62 9.89 18.02
N ARG A 279 -9.96 9.93 18.07
CA ARG A 279 -10.74 9.07 18.97
C ARG A 279 -11.59 8.03 18.26
N GLY A 280 -11.99 8.27 17.01
CA GLY A 280 -12.88 7.42 16.23
C GLY A 280 -14.33 7.89 16.20
N VAL A 281 -15.27 6.96 15.98
CA VAL A 281 -16.69 7.27 15.75
C VAL A 281 -17.35 7.86 17.01
N ARG A 282 -18.00 9.02 16.88
CA ARG A 282 -18.76 9.67 17.96
C ARG A 282 -20.19 9.93 17.51
N GLU A 283 -21.13 9.86 18.45
CA GLU A 283 -22.49 10.36 18.22
C GLU A 283 -22.41 11.89 17.96
N VAL A 284 -23.27 12.40 17.08
CA VAL A 284 -23.35 13.85 16.84
C VAL A 284 -23.86 14.55 18.10
N SER A 285 -23.23 15.65 18.46
CA SER A 285 -23.58 16.49 19.59
C SER A 285 -23.10 17.94 19.35
N ASP A 286 -23.60 18.90 20.14
CA ASP A 286 -23.34 20.33 19.94
C ASP A 286 -21.87 20.74 20.19
N ASP A 287 -21.08 19.89 20.84
CA ASP A 287 -19.64 20.12 21.08
C ASP A 287 -18.75 19.69 19.90
N VAL A 288 -19.32 19.09 18.86
CA VAL A 288 -18.56 18.69 17.66
C VAL A 288 -18.41 19.88 16.72
N PRO A 289 -17.21 20.12 16.14
CA PRO A 289 -17.03 21.13 15.12
C PRO A 289 -18.00 20.98 13.94
N SER A 290 -18.66 22.07 13.56
CA SER A 290 -19.68 22.08 12.50
C SER A 290 -19.17 21.69 11.11
N ASN A 291 -17.85 21.79 10.90
CA ASN A 291 -17.19 21.40 9.66
C ASN A 291 -16.89 19.89 9.56
N TRP A 292 -17.10 19.12 10.62
CA TRP A 292 -16.93 17.67 10.57
C TRP A 292 -18.10 17.00 9.84
N PRO A 293 -17.83 16.07 8.91
CA PRO A 293 -18.90 15.47 8.13
C PRO A 293 -19.76 14.56 9.00
N VAL A 294 -21.08 14.78 8.93
CA VAL A 294 -22.06 13.92 9.59
C VAL A 294 -22.39 12.73 8.68
N ILE A 295 -22.20 11.53 9.23
CA ILE A 295 -22.32 10.24 8.54
C ILE A 295 -23.44 9.44 9.19
N SER A 296 -24.23 8.74 8.37
CA SER A 296 -25.24 7.82 8.88
C SER A 296 -24.59 6.57 9.47
N GLY A 297 -25.22 5.97 10.48
CA GLY A 297 -24.75 4.72 11.04
C GLY A 297 -24.74 3.60 10.00
N GLN A 298 -25.74 3.56 9.11
CA GLN A 298 -25.77 2.59 8.01
C GLN A 298 -24.53 2.71 7.11
N THR A 299 -24.12 3.91 6.71
CA THR A 299 -22.89 4.12 5.95
C THR A 299 -21.67 3.58 6.69
N LEU A 300 -21.52 3.86 7.99
CA LEU A 300 -20.37 3.36 8.76
C LEU A 300 -20.33 1.82 8.83
N LEU A 301 -21.49 1.19 8.99
CA LEU A 301 -21.63 -0.26 9.00
C LEU A 301 -21.32 -0.88 7.63
N ASP A 302 -21.82 -0.27 6.56
CA ASP A 302 -21.54 -0.70 5.18
C ASP A 302 -20.04 -0.60 4.88
N MET A 303 -19.43 0.53 5.23
CA MET A 303 -17.99 0.72 5.11
C MET A 303 -17.22 -0.33 5.91
N GLU A 304 -17.62 -0.65 7.15
CA GLU A 304 -16.97 -1.71 7.94
C GLU A 304 -17.02 -3.08 7.22
N GLN A 305 -18.08 -3.34 6.47
CA GLN A 305 -18.32 -4.58 5.72
C GLN A 305 -17.76 -4.56 4.29
N ASP A 306 -17.12 -3.46 3.87
CA ASP A 306 -16.68 -3.24 2.48
C ASP A 306 -17.81 -3.19 1.43
N ASP A 307 -19.03 -2.85 1.86
CA ASP A 307 -20.19 -2.68 0.98
C ASP A 307 -20.34 -1.21 0.57
N TYR A 308 -20.34 -0.94 -0.74
CA TYR A 308 -20.51 0.40 -1.31
C TYR A 308 -21.60 0.44 -2.38
N HIS A 309 -22.58 -0.46 -2.32
CA HIS A 309 -23.65 -0.51 -3.33
C HIS A 309 -24.69 0.60 -3.18
N ARG A 310 -24.89 1.16 -1.98
CA ARG A 310 -25.85 2.25 -1.75
C ARG A 310 -25.26 3.61 -2.16
N ALA A 311 -26.05 4.42 -2.87
CA ALA A 311 -25.65 5.77 -3.29
C ALA A 311 -25.31 6.68 -2.10
N GLN A 312 -26.06 6.60 -1.00
CA GLN A 312 -25.77 7.35 0.22
C GLN A 312 -24.42 6.95 0.81
N THR A 313 -24.12 5.64 0.87
CA THR A 313 -22.86 5.11 1.37
C THR A 313 -21.70 5.59 0.52
N VAL A 314 -21.82 5.56 -0.81
CA VAL A 314 -20.81 6.10 -1.74
C VAL A 314 -20.55 7.59 -1.47
N ALA A 315 -21.59 8.41 -1.39
CA ALA A 315 -21.45 9.84 -1.17
C ALA A 315 -20.83 10.16 0.20
N GLN A 316 -21.34 9.56 1.27
CA GLN A 316 -20.88 9.83 2.64
C GLN A 316 -19.48 9.27 2.90
N SER A 317 -19.15 8.08 2.37
CA SER A 317 -17.80 7.51 2.51
C SER A 317 -16.74 8.33 1.77
N LYS A 318 -17.06 8.88 0.59
CA LYS A 318 -16.18 9.83 -0.13
C LYS A 318 -15.92 11.07 0.71
N THR A 319 -16.96 11.68 1.28
CA THR A 319 -16.82 12.85 2.16
C THR A 319 -16.00 12.53 3.41
N LEU A 320 -16.30 11.43 4.09
CA LEU A 320 -15.58 11.01 5.30
C LEU A 320 -14.10 10.76 5.02
N MET A 321 -13.78 9.93 4.02
CA MET A 321 -12.39 9.61 3.71
C MET A 321 -11.61 10.84 3.24
N ARG A 322 -12.23 11.75 2.48
CA ARG A 322 -11.61 13.01 2.10
C ARG A 322 -11.24 13.85 3.32
N PHE A 323 -12.16 13.98 4.27
CA PHE A 323 -11.92 14.68 5.53
C PHE A 323 -10.74 14.04 6.28
N LEU A 324 -10.78 12.73 6.51
CA LEU A 324 -9.74 12.01 7.26
C LEU A 324 -8.36 12.11 6.59
N LEU A 325 -8.28 11.81 5.29
CA LEU A 325 -7.02 11.89 4.55
C LEU A 325 -6.43 13.32 4.60
N ASN A 326 -7.27 14.34 4.43
CA ASN A 326 -6.79 15.73 4.51
C ASN A 326 -6.27 16.09 5.91
N THR A 327 -6.98 15.65 6.96
CA THR A 327 -6.56 15.85 8.34
C THR A 327 -5.21 15.17 8.61
N TYR A 328 -5.05 13.89 8.24
CA TYR A 328 -3.81 13.15 8.50
C TYR A 328 -2.63 13.60 7.63
N LEU A 329 -2.89 14.14 6.43
CA LEU A 329 -1.85 14.73 5.58
C LEU A 329 -1.42 16.15 6.02
N GLY A 330 -2.06 16.71 7.06
CA GLY A 330 -1.76 18.05 7.56
C GLY A 330 -1.93 19.15 6.50
N GLY A 331 -2.91 18.99 5.59
CA GLY A 331 -3.14 19.92 4.49
C GLY A 331 -2.16 19.80 3.31
N THR A 332 -1.24 18.84 3.31
CA THR A 332 -0.40 18.57 2.13
C THR A 332 -1.26 18.03 0.99
N PRO A 333 -1.38 18.73 -0.15
CA PRO A 333 -2.19 18.24 -1.26
C PRO A 333 -1.57 17.00 -1.89
N LEU A 334 -2.43 16.15 -2.47
CA LEU A 334 -2.01 15.02 -3.29
C LEU A 334 -1.71 15.50 -4.71
N ALA A 335 -0.52 15.19 -5.21
CA ALA A 335 -0.07 15.54 -6.56
C ALA A 335 -1.00 14.93 -7.62
N THR A 336 -1.50 13.72 -7.40
CA THR A 336 -2.46 13.08 -8.30
C THR A 336 -3.77 13.85 -8.41
N ARG A 337 -4.22 14.50 -7.32
CA ARG A 337 -5.38 15.41 -7.37
C ARG A 337 -5.06 16.65 -8.20
N GLN A 338 -3.86 17.24 -8.04
CA GLN A 338 -3.47 18.42 -8.81
C GLN A 338 -3.42 18.12 -10.32
N ILE A 339 -2.86 16.97 -10.71
CA ILE A 339 -2.82 16.54 -12.12
C ILE A 339 -4.22 16.46 -12.72
N LEU A 340 -5.21 15.96 -11.98
CA LEU A 340 -6.59 15.90 -12.46
C LEU A 340 -7.23 17.28 -12.62
N ILE A 341 -6.95 18.20 -11.70
CA ILE A 341 -7.38 19.60 -11.82
C ILE A 341 -6.77 20.21 -13.09
N ASP A 342 -5.47 20.01 -13.30
CA ASP A 342 -4.76 20.57 -14.44
C ASP A 342 -5.26 19.98 -15.78
N LEU A 343 -5.58 18.68 -15.82
CA LEU A 343 -6.15 18.02 -16.99
C LEU A 343 -7.58 18.45 -17.32
N GLN A 344 -8.37 18.86 -16.33
CA GLN A 344 -9.73 19.38 -16.52
C GLN A 344 -9.76 20.86 -16.92
N ASN A 345 -8.66 21.58 -16.70
CA ASN A 345 -8.49 22.99 -17.05
C ASN A 345 -7.84 23.20 -18.43
N LEU A 346 -7.48 22.12 -19.13
CA LEU A 346 -7.02 22.09 -20.53
C LEU A 346 -8.21 21.84 -21.47
#